data_AF-D0P224-F1
#
_entry.id   AF-D0P224-F1
#
_cell.length_a   1.000
_cell.length_b   1.000
_cell.length_c   1.000
_cell.angle_alpha   90.00
_cell.angle_beta   90.00
_cell.angle_gamma   90.00
#
_symmetry.space_group_name_H-M   'P 1'
#
loop_
_entity.id
_entity.type
_entity.pdbx_description
1 polymer ?
#
loop_
_entity_poly.entity_id
_entity_poly.type
_entity_poly.pdbx_seq_one_letter_code
_entity_poly.pdbx_strand_id
1 'polypeptide(L)'
;MLPMIKLGGLVARTLTKPLARVVKSRSKVHPLLNAVCGRLGQQQHRLSMKLHMGFRGISNYTIKSLPADQAVEQGADLVGELLIFSVALGAASLEYSRSAASARVKEAKLKELQLQEEREMEARFEYLEGKVGWIEDRLLELTKILENEMEQKSFESSRLARRRQQPLDQNVHMGVDIDENTVVEASSSVGKLWKSTYDAVSELFK
;
A
#
# COMPACT_ATOMS: atom_id res chain seq x y z
N MET A 1 18.48 4.34 -3.76
CA MET A 1 19.28 4.49 -2.51
C MET A 1 20.81 4.60 -2.76
N LEU A 2 21.28 5.04 -3.93
CA LEU A 2 22.70 5.26 -4.24
C LEU A 2 23.26 6.71 -4.12
N PRO A 3 22.46 7.79 -3.97
CA PRO A 3 23.02 9.15 -4.03
C PRO A 3 23.70 9.63 -2.74
N MET A 4 23.29 9.14 -1.55
CA MET A 4 23.84 9.63 -0.27
C MET A 4 25.28 9.17 0.00
N ILE A 5 25.66 7.95 -0.38
CA ILE A 5 27.03 7.45 -0.20
C ILE A 5 28.02 8.24 -1.06
N LYS A 6 27.61 8.62 -2.28
CA LYS A 6 28.41 9.46 -3.19
C LYS A 6 28.51 10.91 -2.71
N LEU A 7 27.44 11.46 -2.13
CA LEU A 7 27.44 12.79 -1.51
C LEU A 7 28.33 12.84 -0.26
N GLY A 8 28.27 11.80 0.60
CA GLY A 8 29.14 11.68 1.77
C GLY A 8 30.62 11.63 1.39
N GLY A 9 30.97 10.86 0.36
CA GLY A 9 32.34 10.81 -0.16
C GLY A 9 32.84 12.14 -0.75
N LEU A 10 31.94 12.93 -1.35
CA LEU A 10 32.27 14.24 -1.91
C LEU A 10 32.44 15.31 -0.83
N VAL A 11 31.52 15.37 0.14
CA VAL A 11 31.58 16.31 1.28
C VAL A 11 32.80 16.02 2.16
N ALA A 12 33.12 14.75 2.40
CA ALA A 12 34.37 14.35 3.05
C ALA A 12 35.55 14.97 2.31
N ARG A 13 35.68 14.69 1.01
CA ARG A 13 36.83 15.14 0.20
C ARG A 13 36.95 16.67 0.06
N THR A 14 35.83 17.41 0.09
CA THR A 14 35.81 18.87 0.00
C THR A 14 36.18 19.54 1.32
N LEU A 15 35.88 18.90 2.45
CA LEU A 15 36.17 19.47 3.77
C LEU A 15 37.46 18.94 4.41
N THR A 16 37.99 17.79 3.96
CA THR A 16 39.27 17.23 4.41
C THR A 16 40.40 18.23 4.20
N LYS A 17 40.57 18.78 2.98
CA LYS A 17 41.74 19.61 2.63
C LYS A 17 41.90 20.92 3.42
N PRO A 18 40.85 21.74 3.64
CA PRO A 18 41.00 22.96 4.43
C PRO A 18 41.19 22.66 5.92
N LEU A 19 40.50 21.64 6.46
CA LEU A 19 40.57 21.34 7.89
C LEU A 19 41.87 20.62 8.27
N ALA A 20 42.34 19.71 7.42
CA ALA A 20 43.69 19.14 7.46
C ALA A 20 44.75 20.21 7.65
N ARG A 21 44.70 21.30 6.85
CA ARG A 21 45.67 22.40 6.93
C ARG A 21 45.63 23.13 8.27
N VAL A 22 44.44 23.33 8.84
CA VAL A 22 44.26 24.00 10.15
C VAL A 22 44.74 23.10 11.30
N VAL A 23 44.35 21.83 11.28
CA VAL A 23 44.78 20.85 12.31
C VAL A 23 46.29 20.62 12.21
N LYS A 24 46.86 20.57 10.99
CA LYS A 24 48.31 20.48 10.74
C LYS A 24 49.08 21.69 11.25
N SER A 25 48.55 22.92 11.11
CA SER A 25 49.25 24.10 11.65
C SER A 25 49.18 24.12 13.19
N ARG A 26 48.06 23.70 13.77
CA ARG A 26 47.85 23.62 15.23
C ARG A 26 48.63 22.49 15.88
N SER A 27 48.80 21.35 15.21
CA SER A 27 49.52 20.17 15.75
C SER A 27 51.03 20.39 15.82
N LYS A 28 51.58 21.34 15.05
CA LYS A 28 52.98 21.77 15.19
C LYS A 28 53.21 22.67 16.40
N VAL A 29 52.16 23.31 16.91
CA VAL A 29 52.23 24.26 18.03
C VAL A 29 51.86 23.60 19.36
N HIS A 30 50.87 22.70 19.38
CA HIS A 30 50.43 22.02 20.61
C HIS A 30 51.02 20.61 20.75
N PRO A 31 51.80 20.32 21.83
CA PRO A 31 52.45 19.03 22.01
C PRO A 31 51.48 17.87 22.27
N LEU A 32 50.36 18.12 22.97
CA LEU A 32 49.29 17.15 23.17
C LEU A 32 48.65 16.73 21.85
N LEU A 33 48.31 17.70 21.01
CA LEU A 33 47.69 17.45 19.71
C LEU A 33 48.66 16.73 18.77
N ASN A 34 49.95 17.09 18.83
CA ASN A 34 51.01 16.39 18.10
C ASN A 34 51.08 14.90 18.48
N ALA A 35 51.12 14.60 19.78
CA ALA A 35 51.19 13.23 20.27
C ALA A 35 49.95 12.40 19.89
N VAL A 36 48.76 13.00 19.98
CA VAL A 36 47.50 12.35 19.58
C VAL A 36 47.47 12.11 18.08
N CYS A 37 47.74 13.12 17.25
CA CYS A 37 47.78 12.98 15.80
C CYS A 37 48.84 11.98 15.36
N GLY A 38 50.03 11.99 15.97
CA GLY A 38 51.10 11.04 15.68
C GLY A 38 50.68 9.60 15.97
N ARG A 39 50.01 9.34 17.10
CA ARG A 39 49.47 8.01 17.42
C ARG A 39 48.39 7.58 16.44
N LEU A 40 47.45 8.47 16.13
CA LEU A 40 46.35 8.21 15.20
C LEU A 40 46.86 7.94 13.77
N GLY A 41 47.83 8.72 13.28
CA GLY A 41 48.41 8.49 11.96
C GLY A 41 49.20 7.19 11.87
N GLN A 42 49.95 6.81 12.92
CA GLN A 42 50.60 5.49 12.95
C GLN A 42 49.58 4.35 12.98
N GLN A 43 48.48 4.50 13.73
CA GLN A 43 47.40 3.51 13.74
C GLN A 43 46.71 3.40 12.39
N GLN A 44 46.37 4.54 11.77
CA GLN A 44 45.77 4.60 10.43
C GLN A 44 46.68 3.91 9.40
N HIS A 45 47.98 4.19 9.42
CA HIS A 45 48.93 3.54 8.52
C HIS A 45 49.00 2.03 8.75
N ARG A 46 49.09 1.59 10.01
CA ARG A 46 49.12 0.16 10.36
C ARG A 46 47.83 -0.54 9.94
N LEU A 47 46.68 0.09 10.16
CA LEU A 47 45.39 -0.45 9.77
C LEU A 47 45.26 -0.54 8.25
N SER A 48 45.63 0.51 7.53
CA SER A 48 45.62 0.53 6.06
C SER A 48 46.51 -0.58 5.50
N MET A 49 47.73 -0.73 6.02
CA MET A 49 48.64 -1.79 5.57
C MET A 49 48.13 -3.18 5.94
N LYS A 50 47.55 -3.36 7.13
CA LYS A 50 46.91 -4.63 7.54
C LYS A 50 45.76 -5.02 6.62
N LEU A 51 44.88 -4.08 6.31
CA LEU A 51 43.73 -4.33 5.42
C LEU A 51 44.19 -4.63 4.00
N HIS A 52 45.16 -3.86 3.48
CA HIS A 52 45.69 -4.04 2.14
C HIS A 52 46.41 -5.38 1.97
N MET A 53 47.21 -5.79 2.96
CA MET A 53 47.89 -7.09 2.96
C MET A 53 46.92 -8.24 3.23
N GLY A 54 45.93 -8.05 4.11
CA GLY A 54 44.88 -9.02 4.38
C GLY A 54 44.02 -9.30 3.15
N PHE A 55 43.63 -8.26 2.40
CA PHE A 55 42.92 -8.43 1.12
C PHE A 55 43.74 -9.18 0.08
N ARG A 56 45.08 -9.02 0.10
CA ARG A 56 46.02 -9.74 -0.77
C ARG A 56 46.39 -11.13 -0.27
N GLY A 57 45.92 -11.55 0.90
CA GLY A 57 46.23 -12.86 1.49
C GLY A 57 47.68 -13.04 1.95
N ILE A 58 48.46 -11.96 2.07
CA ILE A 58 49.88 -12.02 2.48
C ILE A 58 49.94 -11.86 4.01
N SER A 59 50.29 -12.92 4.74
CA SER A 59 50.34 -12.88 6.21
C SER A 59 51.72 -12.51 6.79
N ASN A 60 52.80 -12.68 6.01
CA ASN A 60 54.17 -12.38 6.44
C ASN A 60 54.63 -11.01 5.92
N TYR A 61 54.44 -9.96 6.74
CA TYR A 61 54.94 -8.62 6.44
C TYR A 61 55.34 -7.87 7.71
N THR A 62 56.38 -7.04 7.62
CA THR A 62 56.79 -6.12 8.69
C THR A 62 56.39 -4.71 8.32
N ILE A 63 55.46 -4.11 9.08
CA ILE A 63 55.05 -2.72 8.86
C ILE A 63 56.10 -1.79 9.45
N LYS A 64 56.83 -1.07 8.59
CA LYS A 64 57.74 0.00 9.02
C LYS A 64 56.94 1.19 9.56
N SER A 65 57.35 1.72 10.71
CA SER A 65 56.75 2.94 11.27
C SER A 65 57.03 4.14 10.36
N LEU A 66 56.05 5.03 10.22
CA LEU A 66 56.25 6.27 9.45
C LEU A 66 57.16 7.25 10.20
N PRO A 67 57.83 8.18 9.48
CA PRO A 67 58.46 9.34 10.09
C PRO A 67 57.46 10.13 10.94
N ALA A 68 57.91 10.68 12.06
CA ALA A 68 57.03 11.35 13.03
C ALA A 68 56.20 12.48 12.40
N ASP A 69 56.79 13.31 11.54
CA ASP A 69 56.10 14.43 10.89
C ASP A 69 54.98 13.96 9.94
N GLN A 70 55.20 12.87 9.19
CA GLN A 70 54.18 12.30 8.30
C GLN A 70 53.04 11.62 9.06
N ALA A 71 53.34 10.98 10.19
CA ALA A 71 52.31 10.39 11.03
C ALA A 71 51.41 11.46 11.66
N VAL A 72 51.98 12.59 12.08
CA VAL A 72 51.21 13.72 12.60
C VAL A 72 50.32 14.32 11.51
N GLU A 73 50.81 14.42 10.28
CA GLU A 73 50.02 14.89 9.14
C GLU A 73 48.82 13.98 8.84
N GLN A 74 49.03 12.67 8.72
CA GLN A 74 47.93 11.72 8.48
C GLN A 74 46.90 11.71 9.61
N GLY A 75 47.36 11.79 10.87
CA GLY A 75 46.45 11.87 12.01
C GLY A 75 45.67 13.19 12.06
N ALA A 76 46.27 14.30 11.65
CA ALA A 76 45.60 15.60 11.57
C ALA A 76 44.45 15.59 10.54
N ASP A 77 44.67 14.95 9.39
CA ASP A 77 43.66 14.77 8.35
C ASP A 77 42.48 13.94 8.87
N LEU A 78 42.77 12.81 9.54
CA LEU A 78 41.75 11.93 10.11
C LEU A 78 40.91 12.62 11.20
N VAL A 79 41.55 13.38 12.09
CA VAL A 79 40.85 14.14 13.13
C VAL A 79 39.94 15.19 12.51
N GLY A 80 40.41 15.89 11.47
CA GLY A 80 39.59 16.84 10.74
C GLY A 80 38.34 16.19 10.14
N GLU A 81 38.51 15.08 9.43
CA GLU A 81 37.39 14.34 8.87
C GLU A 81 36.40 13.88 9.94
N LEU A 82 36.87 13.28 11.04
CA LEU A 82 36.04 12.81 12.13
C LEU A 82 35.22 13.91 12.80
N LEU A 83 35.79 15.11 12.98
CA LEU A 83 35.07 16.23 13.57
C LEU A 83 33.88 16.66 12.70
N ILE A 84 34.08 16.73 11.38
CA ILE A 84 33.03 17.12 10.44
C ILE A 84 31.96 16.04 10.35
N PHE A 85 32.37 14.78 10.26
CA PHE A 85 31.44 13.65 10.30
C PHE A 85 30.65 13.61 11.60
N SER A 86 31.28 13.91 12.74
CA SER A 86 30.59 13.96 14.05
C SER A 86 29.54 15.06 14.08
N VAL A 87 29.83 16.26 13.58
CA VAL A 87 28.87 17.36 13.51
C VAL A 87 27.72 17.01 12.56
N ALA A 88 28.02 16.48 11.37
CA ALA A 88 27.00 16.08 10.40
C ALA A 88 26.11 14.93 10.91
N LEU A 89 26.72 13.90 11.51
CA LEU A 89 26.00 12.77 12.08
C LEU A 89 25.19 13.19 13.31
N GLY A 90 25.72 14.08 14.15
CA GLY A 90 25.01 14.64 15.28
C GLY A 90 23.78 15.43 14.86
N ALA A 91 23.92 16.33 13.87
CA ALA A 91 22.81 17.08 13.32
C ALA A 91 21.74 16.16 12.69
N ALA A 92 22.17 15.20 11.87
CA ALA A 92 21.27 14.23 11.26
C ALA A 92 20.56 13.34 12.29
N SER A 93 21.25 12.94 13.36
CA SER A 93 20.67 12.13 14.44
C SER A 93 19.61 12.93 15.23
N LEU A 94 19.87 14.21 15.51
CA LEU A 94 18.88 15.09 16.15
C LEU A 94 17.66 15.29 15.25
N GLU A 95 17.86 15.58 13.97
CA GLU A 95 16.76 15.69 13.01
C GLU A 95 15.98 14.40 12.87
N TYR A 96 16.66 13.25 12.82
CA TYR A 96 16.03 11.94 12.76
C TYR A 96 15.19 11.66 14.02
N SER A 97 15.71 11.95 15.21
CA SER A 97 14.96 11.79 16.46
C SER A 97 13.68 12.64 16.48
N ARG A 98 13.77 13.89 16.00
CA ARG A 98 12.62 14.79 15.88
C ARG A 98 11.64 14.36 14.77
N SER A 99 12.17 13.84 13.67
CA SER A 99 11.39 13.38 12.52
C SER A 99 10.67 12.06 12.79
N ALA A 100 11.25 11.17 13.58
CA ALA A 100 10.63 9.91 14.00
C ALA A 100 9.35 10.15 14.83
N ALA A 101 9.34 11.18 15.69
CA ALA A 101 8.13 11.59 16.41
C ALA A 101 7.03 12.06 15.44
N SER A 102 7.40 12.84 14.43
CA SER A 102 6.45 13.35 13.42
C SER A 102 5.96 12.26 12.45
N ALA A 103 6.77 11.24 12.20
CA ALA A 103 6.40 10.09 11.37
C ALA A 103 5.29 9.25 12.04
N ARG A 104 5.41 8.97 13.33
CA ARG A 104 4.38 8.23 14.10
C ARG A 104 3.03 8.93 14.10
N VAL A 105 3.02 10.27 14.17
CA VAL A 105 1.77 11.06 14.10
C VAL A 105 1.12 10.94 12.71
N LYS A 106 1.92 10.93 11.63
CA LYS A 106 1.40 10.74 10.27
C LYS A 106 0.85 9.33 10.07
N GLU A 107 1.56 8.32 10.56
CA GLU A 107 1.10 6.92 10.52
C GLU A 107 -0.18 6.72 11.32
N ALA A 108 -0.30 7.35 12.49
CA ALA A 108 -1.52 7.30 13.30
C ALA A 108 -2.72 7.92 12.56
N LYS A 109 -2.55 9.11 11.96
CA LYS A 109 -3.59 9.76 11.16
C LYS A 109 -4.01 8.92 9.95
N LEU A 110 -3.05 8.26 9.29
CA LEU A 110 -3.35 7.40 8.15
C LEU A 110 -4.19 6.19 8.58
N LYS A 111 -3.87 5.58 9.72
CA LYS A 111 -4.66 4.48 10.28
C LYS A 111 -6.07 4.92 10.68
N GLU A 112 -6.22 6.11 11.25
CA GLU A 112 -7.53 6.66 11.59
C GLU A 112 -8.41 6.85 10.35
N LEU A 113 -7.84 7.33 9.24
CA LEU A 113 -8.55 7.45 7.96
C LEU A 113 -8.95 6.08 7.39
N GLN A 114 -8.04 5.10 7.41
CA GLN A 114 -8.35 3.74 6.95
C GLN A 114 -9.52 3.12 7.74
N LEU A 115 -9.54 3.32 9.06
CA LEU A 115 -10.60 2.80 9.92
C LEU A 115 -11.92 3.56 9.74
N GLN A 116 -11.87 4.77 9.19
CA GLN A 116 -13.07 5.52 8.81
C GLN A 116 -13.62 5.02 7.47
N GLU A 117 -12.75 4.78 6.48
CA GLU A 117 -13.13 4.18 5.20
C GLU A 117 -13.75 2.78 5.36
N GLU A 118 -13.17 1.96 6.25
CA GLU A 118 -13.70 0.62 6.56
C GLU A 118 -15.11 0.69 7.15
N ARG A 119 -15.35 1.59 8.11
CA ARG A 119 -16.69 1.82 8.69
C ARG A 119 -17.70 2.35 7.66
N GLU A 120 -17.27 3.22 6.76
CA GLU A 120 -18.14 3.69 5.67
C GLU A 120 -18.51 2.55 4.71
N MET A 121 -17.56 1.66 4.43
CA MET A 121 -17.80 0.49 3.59
C MET A 121 -18.76 -0.50 4.25
N GLU A 122 -18.59 -0.78 5.54
CA GLU A 122 -19.50 -1.61 6.32
C GLU A 122 -20.93 -1.05 6.33
N ALA A 123 -21.10 0.26 6.55
CA ALA A 123 -22.41 0.90 6.53
C ALA A 123 -23.08 0.83 5.15
N ARG A 124 -22.29 0.96 4.07
CA ARG A 124 -22.80 0.77 2.70
C ARG A 124 -23.19 -0.68 2.44
N PHE A 125 -22.44 -1.64 2.98
CA PHE A 125 -22.74 -3.06 2.84
C PHE A 125 -24.04 -3.42 3.57
N GLU A 126 -24.20 -2.99 4.82
CA GLU A 126 -25.42 -3.21 5.62
C GLU A 126 -26.66 -2.61 4.93
N TYR A 127 -26.51 -1.41 4.36
CA TYR A 127 -27.57 -0.79 3.56
C TYR A 127 -27.93 -1.61 2.31
N LEU A 128 -26.93 -2.17 1.63
CA LEU A 128 -27.13 -2.98 0.44
C LEU A 128 -27.79 -4.31 0.77
N GLU A 129 -27.35 -4.96 1.85
CA GLU A 129 -27.92 -6.20 2.37
C GLU A 129 -29.39 -6.01 2.77
N GLY A 130 -29.72 -4.91 3.44
CA GLY A 130 -31.10 -4.55 3.74
C GLY A 130 -31.97 -4.35 2.49
N LYS A 131 -31.42 -3.76 1.43
CA LYS A 131 -32.12 -3.64 0.13
C LYS A 131 -32.33 -4.98 -0.54
N VAL A 132 -31.34 -5.86 -0.51
CA VAL A 132 -31.46 -7.21 -1.10
C VAL A 132 -32.56 -7.99 -0.37
N GLY A 133 -32.54 -8.01 0.97
CA GLY A 133 -33.59 -8.66 1.76
C GLY A 133 -34.99 -8.09 1.47
N TRP A 134 -35.11 -6.76 1.31
CA TRP A 134 -36.39 -6.15 0.94
C TRP A 134 -36.90 -6.60 -0.45
N ILE A 135 -36.00 -6.76 -1.43
CA ILE A 135 -36.37 -7.27 -2.76
C ILE A 135 -36.80 -8.74 -2.66
N GLU A 136 -36.08 -9.56 -1.90
CA GLU A 136 -36.41 -10.96 -1.69
C GLU A 136 -37.81 -11.13 -1.07
N ASP A 137 -38.13 -10.35 -0.04
CA ASP A 137 -39.47 -10.33 0.58
C ASP A 137 -40.57 -9.95 -0.42
N ARG A 138 -40.30 -8.94 -1.26
CA ARG A 138 -41.27 -8.48 -2.27
C ARG A 138 -41.51 -9.52 -3.36
N LEU A 139 -40.47 -10.25 -3.78
CA LEU A 139 -40.60 -11.36 -4.71
C LEU A 139 -41.47 -12.47 -4.11
N LEU A 140 -41.23 -12.81 -2.84
CA LEU A 140 -42.01 -13.83 -2.11
C LEU A 140 -43.49 -13.45 -2.00
N GLU A 141 -43.78 -12.18 -1.74
CA GLU A 141 -45.15 -11.66 -1.69
C GLU A 141 -45.84 -11.76 -3.06
N LEU A 142 -45.16 -11.35 -4.14
CA LEU A 142 -45.70 -11.46 -5.51
C LEU A 142 -45.94 -12.91 -5.92
N THR A 143 -45.04 -13.83 -5.57
CA THR A 143 -45.21 -15.27 -5.84
C THR A 143 -46.46 -15.81 -5.15
N LYS A 144 -46.71 -15.44 -3.88
CA LYS A 144 -47.91 -15.86 -3.15
C LYS A 144 -49.20 -15.32 -3.78
N ILE A 145 -49.19 -14.05 -4.22
CA ILE A 145 -50.35 -13.46 -4.91
C ILE A 145 -50.63 -14.22 -6.20
N LEU A 146 -49.58 -14.52 -6.99
CA LEU A 146 -49.71 -15.24 -8.26
C LEU A 146 -50.27 -16.66 -8.05
N GLU A 147 -49.82 -17.36 -7.01
CA GLU A 147 -50.29 -18.69 -6.65
C GLU A 147 -51.77 -18.68 -6.24
N ASN A 148 -52.19 -17.70 -5.44
CA ASN A 148 -53.60 -17.52 -5.09
C ASN A 148 -54.48 -17.23 -6.33
N GLU A 149 -54.01 -16.41 -7.28
CA GLU A 149 -54.75 -16.14 -8.52
C GLU A 149 -54.86 -17.39 -9.40
N MET A 150 -53.82 -18.21 -9.47
CA MET A 150 -53.84 -19.49 -10.19
C MET A 150 -54.84 -20.47 -9.55
N GLU A 151 -54.87 -20.56 -8.22
CA GLU A 151 -55.86 -21.37 -7.51
C GLU A 151 -57.29 -20.89 -7.79
N GLN A 152 -57.53 -19.57 -7.78
CA GLN A 152 -58.85 -19.00 -8.10
C GLN A 152 -59.29 -19.31 -9.54
N LYS A 153 -58.41 -19.11 -10.53
CA LYS A 153 -58.71 -19.43 -11.93
C LYS A 153 -58.97 -20.92 -12.14
N SER A 154 -58.23 -21.79 -11.44
CA SER A 154 -58.44 -23.24 -11.50
C SER A 154 -59.81 -23.65 -10.93
N PHE A 155 -60.24 -23.00 -9.84
CA PHE A 155 -61.51 -23.27 -9.18
C PHE A 155 -62.70 -22.72 -9.98
N GLU A 156 -62.58 -21.53 -10.57
CA GLU A 156 -63.57 -20.98 -11.49
C GLU A 156 -63.71 -21.82 -12.76
N SER A 157 -62.60 -22.23 -13.38
CA SER A 157 -62.61 -23.11 -14.55
C SER A 157 -63.28 -24.46 -14.24
N SER A 158 -63.02 -25.01 -13.06
CA SER A 158 -63.65 -26.25 -12.58
C SER A 158 -65.15 -26.07 -12.30
N ARG A 159 -65.58 -24.91 -11.77
CA ARG A 159 -67.00 -24.58 -11.59
C ARG A 159 -67.72 -24.38 -12.92
N LEU A 160 -67.08 -23.72 -13.89
CA LEU A 160 -67.59 -23.52 -15.24
C LEU A 160 -67.71 -24.85 -16.01
N ALA A 161 -66.75 -25.77 -15.82
CA ALA A 161 -66.81 -27.12 -16.38
C ALA A 161 -67.99 -27.93 -15.81
N ARG A 162 -68.27 -27.82 -14.51
CA ARG A 162 -69.44 -28.45 -13.87
C ARG A 162 -70.77 -27.85 -14.32
N ARG A 163 -70.85 -26.53 -14.55
CA ARG A 163 -72.04 -25.87 -15.11
C ARG A 163 -72.33 -26.29 -16.56
N ARG A 164 -71.31 -26.67 -17.33
CA ARG A 164 -71.46 -27.17 -18.71
C ARG A 164 -72.07 -28.58 -18.81
N GLN A 165 -72.16 -29.34 -17.71
CA GLN A 165 -72.70 -30.71 -17.71
C GLN A 165 -74.21 -30.82 -17.37
N GLN A 166 -74.96 -29.71 -17.32
CA GLN A 166 -76.42 -29.73 -17.14
C GLN A 166 -77.11 -29.45 -18.48
N PRO A 167 -77.98 -30.34 -19.01
CA PRO A 167 -78.42 -30.25 -20.39
C PRO A 167 -79.58 -29.27 -20.54
N LEU A 168 -79.50 -28.39 -21.53
CA LEU A 168 -80.65 -27.82 -22.25
C LEU A 168 -80.17 -27.27 -23.60
N ASP A 169 -81.00 -27.54 -24.60
CA ASP A 169 -80.77 -27.53 -26.04
C ASP A 169 -80.31 -26.21 -26.67
N GLN A 170 -79.68 -26.41 -27.84
CA GLN A 170 -79.72 -25.59 -29.06
C GLN A 170 -78.48 -24.75 -29.43
N ASN A 171 -77.93 -25.13 -30.58
CA ASN A 171 -76.86 -24.50 -31.38
C ASN A 171 -76.83 -22.97 -31.36
N VAL A 172 -75.64 -22.38 -31.17
CA VAL A 172 -75.07 -21.29 -31.99
C VAL A 172 -73.52 -21.37 -31.93
N HIS A 173 -72.87 -21.26 -33.09
CA HIS A 173 -71.43 -21.03 -33.24
C HIS A 173 -71.00 -19.70 -32.60
N MET A 174 -69.96 -19.70 -31.77
CA MET A 174 -69.08 -18.54 -31.60
C MET A 174 -67.66 -19.03 -31.28
N GLY A 175 -66.72 -18.70 -32.15
CA GLY A 175 -65.29 -18.82 -31.89
C GLY A 175 -64.87 -17.89 -30.76
N VAL A 176 -63.89 -18.33 -29.98
CA VAL A 176 -63.12 -17.48 -29.08
C VAL A 176 -61.67 -17.87 -29.32
N ASP A 177 -60.96 -17.02 -30.03
CA ASP A 177 -59.51 -17.08 -30.17
C ASP A 177 -58.89 -16.92 -28.78
N ILE A 178 -58.14 -17.93 -28.36
CA ILE A 178 -57.24 -17.82 -27.23
C ILE A 178 -55.95 -17.22 -27.80
N ASP A 179 -55.72 -15.94 -27.52
CA ASP A 179 -54.50 -15.25 -27.91
C ASP A 179 -53.31 -15.77 -27.09
N GLU A 180 -52.54 -16.66 -27.72
CA GLU A 180 -51.30 -17.26 -27.21
C GLU A 180 -50.10 -16.26 -27.20
N ASN A 181 -50.33 -14.99 -27.54
CA ASN A 181 -49.28 -13.95 -27.56
C ASN A 181 -49.05 -13.25 -26.21
N THR A 182 -50.00 -13.29 -25.27
CA THR A 182 -49.87 -12.55 -23.99
C THR A 182 -48.83 -13.14 -23.04
N VAL A 183 -48.57 -14.46 -23.12
CA VAL A 183 -47.57 -15.16 -22.29
C VAL A 183 -46.14 -15.00 -22.87
N VAL A 184 -46.04 -14.83 -24.19
CA VAL A 184 -44.76 -14.68 -24.90
C VAL A 184 -44.22 -13.25 -24.78
N GLU A 185 -45.09 -12.24 -24.77
CA GLU A 185 -44.68 -10.83 -24.67
C GLU A 185 -44.16 -10.48 -23.26
N ALA A 186 -44.75 -11.07 -22.21
CA ALA A 186 -44.27 -10.93 -20.83
C ALA A 186 -42.88 -11.57 -20.64
N SER A 187 -42.65 -12.77 -21.22
CA SER A 187 -41.35 -13.46 -21.14
C SER A 187 -40.23 -12.69 -21.87
N SER A 188 -40.53 -12.10 -23.02
CA SER A 188 -39.56 -11.30 -23.78
C SER A 188 -39.15 -10.01 -23.06
N SER A 189 -40.07 -9.40 -22.31
CA SER A 189 -39.86 -8.15 -21.60
C SER A 189 -39.03 -8.35 -20.32
N VAL A 190 -39.26 -9.46 -19.61
CA VAL A 190 -38.46 -9.86 -18.45
C VAL A 190 -37.02 -10.23 -18.86
N GLY A 191 -36.85 -10.92 -20.00
CA GLY A 191 -35.52 -11.23 -20.53
C GLY A 191 -34.71 -9.99 -20.92
N LYS A 192 -35.36 -8.96 -21.48
CA LYS A 192 -34.71 -7.68 -21.81
C LYS A 192 -34.31 -6.90 -20.56
N LEU A 193 -35.16 -6.87 -19.54
CA LEU A 193 -34.86 -6.24 -18.25
C LEU A 193 -33.66 -6.91 -17.57
N TRP A 194 -33.63 -8.24 -17.52
CA TRP A 194 -32.52 -9.01 -16.95
C TRP A 194 -31.18 -8.71 -17.62
N LYS A 195 -31.18 -8.64 -18.96
CA LYS A 195 -29.96 -8.34 -19.73
C LYS A 195 -29.48 -6.91 -19.49
N SER A 196 -30.40 -5.95 -19.40
CA SER A 196 -30.08 -4.55 -19.11
C SER A 196 -29.52 -4.36 -17.70
N THR A 197 -30.04 -5.06 -16.70
CA THR A 197 -29.50 -5.02 -15.34
C THR A 197 -28.15 -5.70 -15.22
N TYR A 198 -27.94 -6.83 -15.91
CA TYR A 198 -26.65 -7.51 -15.93
C TYR A 198 -25.54 -6.64 -16.56
N ASP A 199 -25.83 -6.02 -17.71
CA ASP A 199 -24.86 -5.15 -18.39
C ASP A 199 -24.51 -3.93 -17.52
N ALA A 200 -25.51 -3.29 -16.88
CA ALA A 200 -25.28 -2.15 -15.98
C ALA A 200 -24.47 -2.52 -14.73
N VAL A 201 -24.68 -3.71 -14.16
CA VAL A 201 -23.89 -4.18 -13.03
C VAL A 201 -22.47 -4.54 -13.47
N SER A 202 -22.29 -5.11 -14.66
CA SER A 202 -20.98 -5.50 -15.18
C SER A 202 -20.07 -4.30 -15.50
N GLU A 203 -20.64 -3.15 -15.87
CA GLU A 203 -19.89 -1.90 -16.06
C GLU A 203 -19.47 -1.24 -14.74
N LEU A 204 -20.17 -1.49 -13.64
CA LEU A 204 -19.85 -0.89 -12.33
C LEU A 204 -18.58 -1.50 -11.69
N PHE A 205 -18.15 -2.68 -12.14
CA PHE A 205 -17.00 -3.42 -11.60
C PHE A 205 -15.76 -3.44 -12.53
N LYS A 206 -15.76 -2.64 -13.60
CA LYS A 206 -14.57 -2.34 -14.43
C LYS A 206 -13.97 -1.00 -14.08
#